data_AF-A0A0M3V258-F1
#
_entry.id   AF-A0A0M3V258-F1
#
_cell.length_a   1.000
_cell.length_b   1.000
_cell.length_c   1.000
_cell.angle_alpha   90.00
_cell.angle_beta   90.00
_cell.angle_gamma   90.00
#
_symmetry.space_group_name_H-M   'P 1'
#
loop_
_entity.id
_entity.type
_entity.pdbx_description
1 polymer ?
#
loop_
_entity_poly.entity_id
_entity_poly.type
_entity_poly.pdbx_seq_one_letter_code
_entity_poly.pdbx_strand_id
1 'polypeptide(L)'
;MKKIIFFFIALSPCLFAQNYEEIYLKNGSAAVIDAIEKNILSKDYWLKKLEGKDVRYGYYDNEILLSVVDKTKKKLEVISYNGGITKKLFSSSVIVGKNGDKLLEGDLKTPVGVYQLTRRFTPNDRYLGPLAFSLSYPNLLDKLAKRNGGGIWIHGYPLDGQRTDELKTKGCVAMQNDTLMKFDDVVDHKKTLAFIYEDKRPEASAKDIAVIISGLLGWKKTWSESDIENYLKFYDKNFERYDGMSLEKFKSMKRAIFSKKEKKRISFSNFLITPYPNLKNDRLFRVSFYEDYVSDTHKFAGQKTLYVKLYNDDMKIFIEE
;
A
#
# COMPACT_ATOMS: atom_id res chain seq x y z
N MET A 1 -9.61 62.87 -0.44
CA MET A 1 -9.75 61.54 0.19
C MET A 1 -8.86 60.53 -0.55
N LYS A 2 -7.62 60.33 -0.09
CA LYS A 2 -6.68 59.36 -0.70
C LYS A 2 -6.88 58.01 0.00
N LYS A 3 -7.35 57.00 -0.75
CA LYS A 3 -7.50 55.62 -0.25
C LYS A 3 -6.11 55.01 -0.07
N ILE A 4 -5.76 54.70 1.17
CA ILE A 4 -4.56 53.93 1.51
C ILE A 4 -4.91 52.45 1.26
N ILE A 5 -4.27 51.86 0.26
CA ILE A 5 -4.36 50.42 -0.02
C ILE A 5 -3.36 49.73 0.91
N PHE A 6 -3.86 48.98 1.88
CA PHE A 6 -3.04 48.07 2.69
C PHE A 6 -2.66 46.86 1.83
N PHE A 7 -1.39 46.79 1.44
CA PHE A 7 -0.80 45.58 0.90
C PHE A 7 -0.66 44.56 2.04
N PHE A 8 -1.55 43.58 2.09
CA PHE A 8 -1.35 42.39 2.90
C PHE A 8 -0.24 41.56 2.24
N ILE A 9 1.00 41.73 2.72
CA ILE A 9 2.08 40.80 2.41
C ILE A 9 1.74 39.51 3.16
N ALA A 10 1.20 38.54 2.43
CA ALA A 10 1.09 37.17 2.91
C ALA A 10 2.52 36.63 3.07
N LEU A 11 3.07 36.70 4.29
CA LEU A 11 4.26 35.94 4.64
C LEU A 11 3.93 34.46 4.49
N SER A 12 4.31 33.87 3.36
CA SER A 12 4.44 32.42 3.27
C SER A 12 5.42 31.97 4.35
N PRO A 13 5.08 30.99 5.20
CA PRO A 13 6.06 30.44 6.14
C PRO A 13 7.10 29.68 5.32
N CYS A 14 8.18 30.36 4.95
CA CYS A 14 9.43 29.69 4.63
C CYS A 14 9.88 28.99 5.91
N LEU A 15 9.54 27.70 6.03
CA LEU A 15 10.29 26.79 6.89
C LEU A 15 11.75 26.86 6.42
N PHE A 16 12.55 27.66 7.14
CA PHE A 16 14.00 27.74 6.99
C PHE A 16 14.53 26.30 6.94
N ALA A 17 15.31 25.98 5.92
CA ALA A 17 16.09 24.75 5.93
C ALA A 17 16.96 24.80 7.19
N GLN A 18 16.67 23.93 8.17
CA GLN A 18 17.42 23.88 9.41
C GLN A 18 18.88 23.56 9.07
N ASN A 19 19.81 24.36 9.56
CA ASN A 19 21.24 24.11 9.46
C ASN A 19 21.63 23.11 10.56
N TYR A 20 21.71 21.83 10.20
CA TYR A 20 21.97 20.77 11.17
C TYR A 20 23.41 20.84 11.72
N GLU A 21 24.35 21.35 10.94
CA GLU A 21 25.73 21.60 11.38
C GLU A 21 25.77 22.65 12.50
N GLU A 22 25.00 23.73 12.36
CA GLU A 22 24.90 24.76 13.40
C GLU A 22 24.23 24.23 14.68
N ILE A 23 23.14 23.46 14.54
CA ILE A 23 22.47 22.80 15.68
C ILE A 23 23.44 21.85 16.38
N TYR A 24 24.20 21.06 15.62
CA TYR A 24 25.21 20.14 16.15
C TYR A 24 26.28 20.89 16.95
N LEU A 25 26.86 21.93 16.36
CA LEU A 25 27.94 22.69 16.99
C LEU A 25 27.48 23.41 18.26
N LYS A 26 26.23 23.89 18.31
CA LYS A 26 25.70 24.64 19.46
C LYS A 26 25.10 23.76 20.55
N ASN A 27 24.40 22.68 20.17
CA ASN A 27 23.52 21.92 21.06
C ASN A 27 23.81 20.41 21.07
N GLY A 28 24.78 19.95 20.27
CA GLY A 28 25.19 18.54 20.21
C GLY A 28 24.29 17.67 19.34
N SER A 29 24.64 16.38 19.25
CA SER A 29 23.96 15.40 18.38
C SER A 29 22.51 15.14 18.76
N ALA A 30 22.16 15.18 20.05
CA ALA A 30 20.80 14.96 20.51
C ALA A 30 19.82 15.99 19.93
N ALA A 31 20.21 17.28 19.90
CA ALA A 31 19.38 18.34 19.34
C ALA A 31 19.18 18.19 17.82
N VAL A 32 20.17 17.63 17.11
CA VAL A 32 20.03 17.31 15.68
C VAL A 32 19.01 16.20 15.47
N ILE A 33 19.08 15.13 16.28
CA ILE A 33 18.13 14.03 16.24
C ILE A 33 16.71 14.56 16.51
N ASP A 34 16.52 15.35 17.56
CA ASP A 34 15.22 15.94 17.90
C ASP A 34 14.66 16.81 16.77
N ALA A 35 15.52 17.60 16.11
CA ALA A 35 15.14 18.42 14.96
C ALA A 35 14.68 17.57 13.77
N ILE A 36 15.40 16.48 13.47
CA ILE A 36 15.02 15.52 12.43
C ILE A 36 13.70 14.84 12.79
N GLU A 37 13.56 14.36 14.03
CA GLU A 37 12.33 13.70 14.50
C GLU A 37 11.12 14.63 14.37
N LYS A 38 11.25 15.89 14.79
CA LYS A 38 10.19 16.90 14.64
C LYS A 38 9.78 17.08 13.17
N ASN A 39 10.74 17.06 12.24
CA ASN A 39 10.46 17.18 10.82
C ASN A 39 9.73 15.94 10.28
N ILE A 40 10.25 14.74 10.51
CA ILE A 40 9.65 13.52 9.95
C ILE A 40 8.29 13.17 10.57
N LEU A 41 7.97 13.68 11.76
CA LEU A 41 6.64 13.56 12.36
C LEU A 41 5.64 14.60 11.82
N SER A 42 6.11 15.63 11.10
CA SER A 42 5.26 16.68 10.54
C SER A 42 4.64 16.27 9.22
N LYS A 43 3.31 16.42 9.10
CA LYS A 43 2.60 16.25 7.83
C LYS A 43 3.06 17.27 6.79
N ASP A 44 3.35 18.51 7.18
CA ASP A 44 3.76 19.58 6.27
C ASP A 44 5.13 19.30 5.66
N TYR A 45 6.04 18.70 6.42
CA TYR A 45 7.33 18.23 5.91
C TYR A 45 7.12 17.24 4.75
N TRP A 46 6.25 16.25 4.95
CA TRP A 46 5.94 15.27 3.92
C TRP A 46 5.19 15.86 2.73
N LEU A 47 4.23 16.77 2.96
CA LEU A 47 3.55 17.48 1.87
C LEU A 47 4.54 18.21 0.97
N LYS A 48 5.51 18.92 1.56
CA LYS A 48 6.58 19.59 0.80
C LYS A 48 7.49 18.58 0.08
N LYS A 49 7.83 17.45 0.71
CA LYS A 49 8.63 16.38 0.07
C LYS A 49 7.91 15.69 -1.09
N LEU A 50 6.59 15.72 -1.10
CA LEU A 50 5.74 15.12 -2.12
C LEU A 50 5.37 16.09 -3.24
N GLU A 51 5.78 17.35 -3.15
CA GLU A 51 5.53 18.36 -4.18
C GLU A 51 6.08 17.91 -5.54
N GLY A 52 5.24 18.00 -6.58
CA GLY A 52 5.57 17.57 -7.94
C GLY A 52 5.56 16.04 -8.17
N LYS A 53 5.28 15.21 -7.16
CA LYS A 53 5.18 13.76 -7.32
C LYS A 53 3.76 13.33 -7.68
N ASP A 54 3.61 12.49 -8.70
CA ASP A 54 2.37 11.79 -9.01
C ASP A 54 2.20 10.60 -8.06
N VAL A 55 1.44 10.81 -6.99
CA VAL A 55 1.15 9.80 -5.98
C VAL A 55 -0.22 9.14 -6.14
N ARG A 56 -0.93 9.35 -7.26
CA ARG A 56 -2.30 8.83 -7.44
C ARG A 56 -2.39 7.31 -7.26
N TYR A 57 -1.33 6.60 -7.61
CA TYR A 57 -1.24 5.14 -7.48
C TYR A 57 -0.54 4.65 -6.20
N GLY A 58 -0.22 5.57 -5.29
CA GLY A 58 0.54 5.30 -4.08
C GLY A 58 1.91 5.98 -4.07
N TYR A 59 2.67 5.69 -3.01
CA TYR A 59 4.04 6.13 -2.80
C TYR A 59 4.94 4.91 -2.60
N TYR A 60 6.06 4.88 -3.31
CA TYR A 60 6.98 3.74 -3.28
C TYR A 60 8.41 4.27 -3.24
N ASP A 61 9.22 3.82 -2.28
CA ASP A 61 10.64 4.20 -2.22
C ASP A 61 11.44 3.62 -3.40
N ASN A 62 10.98 2.48 -3.93
CA ASN A 62 11.63 1.77 -5.03
C ASN A 62 10.75 1.79 -6.28
N GLU A 63 11.37 1.57 -7.44
CA GLU A 63 10.65 1.37 -8.70
C GLU A 63 9.71 0.17 -8.59
N ILE A 64 8.46 0.37 -9.03
CA ILE A 64 7.43 -0.66 -9.03
C ILE A 64 6.60 -0.60 -10.31
N LEU A 65 6.04 -1.75 -10.68
CA LEU A 65 5.05 -1.86 -11.74
C LEU A 65 3.67 -2.11 -11.12
N LEU A 66 2.64 -1.50 -11.70
CA LEU A 66 1.26 -1.69 -11.30
C LEU A 66 0.46 -2.19 -12.50
N SER A 67 -0.03 -3.42 -12.40
CA SER A 67 -1.02 -3.97 -13.32
C SER A 67 -2.41 -3.58 -12.82
N VAL A 68 -2.92 -2.45 -13.33
CA VAL A 68 -4.19 -1.85 -12.92
C VAL A 68 -5.32 -2.44 -13.75
N VAL A 69 -6.27 -3.11 -13.09
CA VAL A 69 -7.42 -3.77 -13.72
C VAL A 69 -8.72 -3.08 -13.29
N ASP A 70 -9.42 -2.52 -14.27
CA ASP A 70 -10.78 -2.00 -14.15
C ASP A 70 -11.76 -3.12 -14.50
N LYS A 71 -12.46 -3.66 -13.48
CA LYS A 71 -13.46 -4.73 -13.70
C LYS A 71 -14.66 -4.23 -14.51
N THR A 72 -15.10 -3.00 -14.28
CA THR A 72 -16.30 -2.42 -14.88
C THR A 72 -16.07 -2.12 -16.36
N LYS A 73 -14.94 -1.48 -16.69
CA LYS A 73 -14.55 -1.18 -18.07
C LYS A 73 -13.85 -2.34 -18.78
N LYS A 74 -13.60 -3.43 -18.06
CA LYS A 74 -12.87 -4.61 -18.54
C LYS A 74 -11.55 -4.22 -19.23
N LYS A 75 -10.75 -3.42 -18.53
CA LYS A 75 -9.50 -2.86 -19.06
C LYS A 75 -8.34 -3.13 -18.11
N LEU A 76 -7.18 -3.47 -18.67
CA LEU A 76 -5.93 -3.59 -17.94
C LEU A 76 -4.94 -2.55 -18.46
N GLU A 77 -4.23 -1.88 -17.56
CA GLU A 77 -3.11 -0.99 -17.84
C GLU A 77 -1.89 -1.39 -17.00
N VAL A 78 -0.68 -1.25 -17.55
CA VAL A 78 0.56 -1.36 -16.77
C VAL A 78 1.16 0.03 -16.62
N ILE A 79 1.34 0.44 -15.37
CA ILE A 79 1.95 1.72 -15.00
C ILE A 79 3.27 1.44 -14.30
N SER A 80 4.37 2.02 -14.78
CA SER A 80 5.61 2.10 -14.00
C SER A 80 5.56 3.32 -13.09
N TYR A 81 6.00 3.15 -11.85
CA TYR A 81 6.23 4.23 -10.91
C TYR A 81 7.70 4.23 -10.51
N ASN A 82 8.36 5.38 -10.64
CA ASN A 82 9.72 5.58 -10.15
C ASN A 82 9.86 6.99 -9.56
N GLY A 83 10.07 7.08 -8.24
CA GLY A 83 10.36 8.34 -7.56
C GLY A 83 9.26 9.41 -7.61
N GLY A 84 8.01 9.03 -7.89
CA GLY A 84 6.89 9.96 -8.10
C GLY A 84 6.60 10.30 -9.57
N ILE A 85 7.29 9.67 -10.51
CA ILE A 85 6.99 9.78 -11.95
C ILE A 85 6.25 8.52 -12.38
N THR A 86 5.12 8.68 -13.06
CA THR A 86 4.34 7.58 -13.61
C THR A 86 4.42 7.54 -15.13
N LYS A 87 4.51 6.33 -15.70
CA LYS A 87 4.44 6.14 -17.15
C LYS A 87 3.57 4.93 -17.45
N LYS A 88 2.61 5.09 -18.36
CA LYS A 88 1.83 3.97 -18.89
C LYS A 88 2.68 3.22 -19.91
N LEU A 89 2.97 1.96 -19.61
CA LEU A 89 3.76 1.08 -20.48
C LEU A 89 2.88 0.23 -21.40
N PHE A 90 1.67 -0.10 -20.95
CA PHE A 90 0.77 -1.00 -21.66
C PHE A 90 -0.69 -0.69 -21.34
N SER A 91 -1.59 -1.02 -22.27
CA SER A 91 -3.04 -0.95 -22.10
C SER A 91 -3.73 -1.92 -23.03
N SER A 92 -4.73 -2.65 -22.54
CA SER A 92 -5.58 -3.51 -23.37
C SER A 92 -6.97 -3.73 -22.75
N SER A 93 -7.91 -4.15 -23.59
CA SER A 93 -9.16 -4.75 -23.14
C SER A 93 -8.90 -6.17 -22.60
N VAL A 94 -9.64 -6.56 -21.58
CA VAL A 94 -9.55 -7.87 -20.93
C VAL A 94 -10.94 -8.49 -20.74
N ILE A 95 -10.98 -9.75 -20.34
CA ILE A 95 -12.18 -10.40 -19.80
C ILE A 95 -11.91 -10.66 -18.31
N VAL A 96 -12.88 -10.37 -17.47
CA VAL A 96 -12.83 -10.61 -16.02
C VAL A 96 -14.02 -11.46 -15.59
N GLY A 97 -14.02 -11.93 -14.34
CA GLY A 97 -15.17 -12.59 -13.71
C GLY A 97 -16.33 -11.62 -13.45
N LYS A 98 -17.32 -12.09 -12.69
CA LYS A 98 -18.47 -11.28 -12.25
C LYS A 98 -18.03 -10.09 -11.37
N ASN A 99 -18.85 -9.04 -11.40
CA ASN A 99 -18.74 -7.89 -10.51
C ASN A 99 -19.02 -8.27 -9.05
N GLY A 100 -18.66 -7.38 -8.13
CA GLY A 100 -18.68 -7.58 -6.69
C GLY A 100 -17.44 -8.29 -6.16
N ASP A 101 -17.34 -8.35 -4.82
CA ASP A 101 -16.19 -8.94 -4.14
C ASP A 101 -16.20 -10.45 -4.29
N LYS A 102 -15.01 -11.00 -4.55
CA LYS A 102 -14.76 -12.44 -4.46
C LYS A 102 -14.75 -12.86 -2.99
N LEU A 103 -15.73 -13.65 -2.58
CA LEU A 103 -15.91 -14.08 -1.19
C LEU A 103 -15.69 -15.58 -1.03
N LEU A 104 -16.11 -16.38 -2.02
CA LEU A 104 -16.12 -17.83 -1.93
C LEU A 104 -15.48 -18.48 -3.17
N GLU A 105 -14.99 -19.70 -2.99
CA GLU A 105 -14.63 -20.57 -4.10
C GLU A 105 -15.85 -20.80 -5.01
N GLY A 106 -15.63 -20.77 -6.33
CA GLY A 106 -16.70 -20.96 -7.31
C GLY A 106 -17.68 -19.80 -7.50
N ASP A 107 -17.53 -18.66 -6.82
CA ASP A 107 -18.42 -17.49 -6.98
C ASP A 107 -18.29 -16.75 -8.33
N LEU A 108 -17.32 -17.16 -9.14
CA LEU A 108 -17.02 -16.67 -10.49
C LEU A 108 -16.61 -15.19 -10.54
N LYS A 109 -16.12 -14.61 -9.43
CA LYS A 109 -15.75 -13.20 -9.36
C LYS A 109 -14.25 -12.99 -9.43
N THR A 110 -13.83 -11.92 -10.09
CA THR A 110 -12.45 -11.41 -9.95
C THR A 110 -12.37 -10.59 -8.67
N PRO A 111 -11.37 -10.82 -7.80
CA PRO A 111 -11.27 -10.13 -6.53
C PRO A 111 -11.01 -8.62 -6.71
N VAL A 112 -11.44 -7.81 -5.75
CA VAL A 112 -11.11 -6.39 -5.65
C VAL A 112 -10.08 -6.23 -4.53
N GLY A 113 -8.96 -5.57 -4.84
CA GLY A 113 -7.86 -5.40 -3.90
C GLY A 113 -6.50 -5.26 -4.57
N VAL A 114 -5.46 -5.41 -3.76
CA VAL A 114 -4.05 -5.36 -4.20
C VAL A 114 -3.40 -6.73 -3.97
N TYR A 115 -2.79 -7.27 -5.02
CA TYR A 115 -2.20 -8.61 -5.04
C TYR A 115 -0.80 -8.56 -5.65
N GLN A 116 0.07 -9.48 -5.24
CA GLN A 116 1.36 -9.69 -5.90
C GLN A 116 1.20 -10.68 -7.06
N LEU A 117 1.98 -10.49 -8.13
CA LEU A 117 2.17 -11.54 -9.13
C LEU A 117 3.20 -12.53 -8.61
N THR A 118 2.75 -13.66 -8.08
CA THR A 118 3.64 -14.60 -7.35
C THR A 118 4.56 -15.39 -8.27
N ARG A 119 4.13 -15.65 -9.52
CA ARG A 119 4.95 -16.31 -10.54
C ARG A 119 4.42 -16.09 -11.94
N ARG A 120 5.33 -16.13 -12.92
CA ARG A 120 5.06 -16.35 -14.35
C ARG A 120 5.27 -17.83 -14.68
N PHE A 121 4.36 -18.46 -15.41
CA PHE A 121 4.48 -19.88 -15.78
C PHE A 121 3.71 -20.21 -17.07
N THR A 122 4.02 -21.33 -17.70
CA THR A 122 3.21 -21.89 -18.79
C THR A 122 2.17 -22.83 -18.18
N PRO A 123 0.86 -22.56 -18.37
CA PRO A 123 -0.18 -23.44 -17.85
C PRO A 123 -0.21 -24.77 -18.62
N ASN A 124 -0.48 -25.87 -17.92
CA ASN A 124 -0.67 -27.18 -18.57
C ASN A 124 -1.97 -27.23 -19.40
N ASP A 125 -2.98 -26.47 -18.97
CA ASP A 125 -4.24 -26.33 -19.69
C ASP A 125 -4.08 -25.31 -20.83
N ARG A 126 -4.15 -25.82 -22.06
CA ARG A 126 -4.03 -25.02 -23.30
C ARG A 126 -5.17 -24.01 -23.46
N TYR A 127 -6.26 -24.15 -22.71
CA TYR A 127 -7.34 -23.15 -22.66
C TYR A 127 -6.87 -21.79 -22.10
N LEU A 128 -5.80 -21.79 -21.31
CA LEU A 128 -5.29 -20.61 -20.63
C LEU A 128 -4.22 -19.86 -21.44
N GLY A 129 -3.96 -20.29 -22.67
CA GLY A 129 -3.02 -19.66 -23.58
C GLY A 129 -1.55 -19.99 -23.28
N PRO A 130 -0.62 -19.22 -23.86
CA PRO A 130 0.80 -19.58 -23.89
C PRO A 130 1.51 -19.40 -22.53
N LEU A 131 0.97 -18.53 -21.67
CA LEU A 131 1.51 -18.27 -20.32
C LEU A 131 0.43 -17.73 -19.38
N ALA A 132 0.75 -17.69 -18.09
CA ALA A 132 -0.06 -17.10 -17.05
C ALA A 132 0.77 -16.48 -15.93
N PHE A 133 0.19 -15.51 -15.24
CA PHE A 133 0.71 -14.92 -14.00
C PHE A 133 -0.23 -15.23 -12.86
N SER A 134 0.27 -15.83 -11.80
CA SER A 134 -0.54 -16.14 -10.63
C SER A 134 -0.64 -14.95 -9.68
N LEU A 135 -1.83 -14.66 -9.16
CA LEU A 135 -2.02 -13.64 -8.13
C LEU A 135 -1.90 -14.26 -6.73
N SER A 136 -1.55 -13.43 -5.75
CA SER A 136 -1.52 -13.79 -4.32
C SER A 136 -2.90 -13.80 -3.67
N TYR A 137 -3.98 -14.09 -4.40
CA TYR A 137 -5.32 -14.24 -3.83
C TYR A 137 -5.48 -15.64 -3.21
N PRO A 138 -6.07 -15.76 -2.00
CA PRO A 138 -6.46 -14.68 -1.09
C PRO A 138 -5.24 -14.07 -0.39
N ASN A 139 -5.20 -12.73 -0.29
CA ASN A 139 -4.16 -12.03 0.49
C ASN A 139 -4.53 -12.02 1.99
N LEU A 140 -3.73 -11.36 2.84
CA LEU A 140 -3.97 -11.34 4.28
C LEU A 140 -5.35 -10.79 4.65
N LEU A 141 -5.73 -9.65 4.06
CA LEU A 141 -7.05 -9.06 4.28
C LEU A 141 -8.17 -10.02 3.87
N ASP A 142 -8.01 -10.71 2.74
CA ASP A 142 -8.99 -11.70 2.29
C ASP A 142 -9.12 -12.87 3.25
N LYS A 143 -7.99 -13.39 3.76
CA LYS A 143 -7.95 -14.51 4.72
C LYS A 143 -8.60 -14.16 6.06
N LEU A 144 -8.27 -12.99 6.63
CA LEU A 144 -8.90 -12.53 7.87
C LEU A 144 -10.40 -12.26 7.68
N ALA A 145 -10.80 -11.79 6.50
CA ALA A 145 -12.21 -11.68 6.11
C ALA A 145 -12.88 -13.04 5.78
N LYS A 146 -12.20 -14.17 6.04
CA LYS A 146 -12.67 -15.55 5.81
C LYS A 146 -13.06 -15.83 4.35
N ARG A 147 -12.47 -15.11 3.40
CA ARG A 147 -12.63 -15.36 1.97
C ARG A 147 -11.79 -16.55 1.54
N ASN A 148 -12.28 -17.34 0.60
CA ASN A 148 -11.60 -18.56 0.14
C ASN A 148 -11.63 -18.73 -1.40
N GLY A 149 -11.09 -19.86 -1.86
CA GLY A 149 -10.78 -20.13 -3.26
C GLY A 149 -9.34 -19.74 -3.62
N GLY A 150 -9.00 -19.87 -4.90
CA GLY A 150 -7.66 -19.62 -5.41
C GLY A 150 -7.63 -19.63 -6.93
N GLY A 151 -6.43 -19.77 -7.51
CA GLY A 151 -6.28 -19.91 -8.97
C GLY A 151 -6.66 -18.66 -9.77
N ILE A 152 -6.53 -17.47 -9.17
CA ILE A 152 -6.82 -16.21 -9.87
C ILE A 152 -5.59 -15.80 -10.66
N TRP A 153 -5.66 -15.88 -11.98
CA TRP A 153 -4.52 -15.65 -12.87
C TRP A 153 -4.79 -14.54 -13.90
N ILE A 154 -3.73 -13.88 -14.36
CA ILE A 154 -3.72 -13.12 -15.62
C ILE A 154 -3.21 -14.08 -16.70
N HIS A 155 -4.00 -14.38 -17.73
CA HIS A 155 -3.66 -15.41 -18.73
C HIS A 155 -4.20 -15.10 -20.13
N GLY A 156 -3.91 -16.00 -21.08
CA GLY A 156 -4.26 -15.87 -22.49
C GLY A 156 -5.62 -16.44 -22.87
N TYR A 157 -5.86 -16.54 -24.17
CA TYR A 157 -6.99 -17.25 -24.76
C TYR A 157 -6.56 -18.66 -25.18
N PRO A 158 -7.51 -19.59 -25.41
CA PRO A 158 -7.18 -20.95 -25.82
C PRO A 158 -6.22 -21.00 -26.99
N LEU A 159 -5.21 -21.87 -26.93
CA LEU A 159 -4.28 -22.10 -28.04
C LEU A 159 -4.94 -22.83 -29.20
N ASP A 160 -5.94 -23.65 -28.90
CA ASP A 160 -6.75 -24.39 -29.87
C ASP A 160 -8.23 -24.11 -29.63
N GLY A 161 -9.01 -24.11 -30.71
CA GLY A 161 -10.46 -23.90 -30.65
C GLY A 161 -10.86 -22.47 -30.33
N GLN A 162 -12.13 -22.29 -29.98
CA GLN A 162 -12.70 -20.99 -29.59
C GLN A 162 -12.89 -20.91 -28.08
N ARG A 163 -12.81 -19.69 -27.56
CA ARG A 163 -13.13 -19.41 -26.16
C ARG A 163 -14.62 -19.65 -25.93
N THR A 164 -14.99 -20.48 -24.96
CA THR A 164 -16.40 -20.80 -24.66
C THR A 164 -17.01 -19.92 -23.58
N ASP A 165 -16.19 -19.12 -22.88
CA ASP A 165 -16.59 -18.16 -21.84
C ASP A 165 -16.45 -16.70 -22.31
N GLU A 166 -16.94 -16.41 -23.53
CA GLU A 166 -16.68 -15.18 -24.29
C GLU A 166 -16.94 -13.86 -23.54
N LEU A 167 -17.85 -13.85 -22.56
CA LEU A 167 -18.24 -12.63 -21.85
C LEU A 167 -17.60 -12.46 -20.46
N LYS A 168 -17.25 -13.56 -19.77
CA LYS A 168 -16.79 -13.57 -18.37
C LYS A 168 -15.98 -14.82 -18.04
N THR A 169 -14.87 -14.66 -17.31
CA THR A 169 -14.09 -15.77 -16.76
C THR A 169 -14.73 -16.33 -15.48
N LYS A 170 -14.13 -17.39 -14.90
CA LYS A 170 -14.46 -17.88 -13.54
C LYS A 170 -13.75 -17.09 -12.41
N GLY A 171 -13.11 -15.97 -12.73
CA GLY A 171 -12.41 -15.11 -11.76
C GLY A 171 -11.05 -14.59 -12.25
N CYS A 172 -10.44 -15.24 -13.23
CA CYS A 172 -9.22 -14.79 -13.88
C CYS A 172 -9.38 -13.49 -14.68
N VAL A 173 -8.26 -12.88 -15.03
CA VAL A 173 -8.17 -11.79 -16.01
C VAL A 173 -7.58 -12.37 -17.29
N ALA A 174 -8.32 -12.34 -18.39
CA ALA A 174 -7.88 -12.95 -19.64
C ALA A 174 -7.74 -11.91 -20.76
N MET A 175 -6.72 -12.06 -21.60
CA MET A 175 -6.51 -11.24 -22.80
C MET A 175 -6.08 -12.10 -23.99
N GLN A 176 -6.12 -11.54 -25.20
CA GLN A 176 -5.65 -12.23 -26.41
C GLN A 176 -4.16 -12.59 -26.30
N ASN A 177 -3.75 -13.71 -26.91
CA ASN A 177 -2.40 -14.25 -26.76
C ASN A 177 -1.30 -13.28 -27.20
N ASP A 178 -1.42 -12.63 -28.36
CA ASP A 178 -0.45 -11.63 -28.80
C ASP A 178 -0.36 -10.43 -27.87
N THR A 179 -1.49 -10.08 -27.24
CA THR A 179 -1.55 -9.00 -26.26
C THR A 179 -0.93 -9.41 -24.92
N LEU A 180 -1.10 -10.68 -24.54
CA LEU A 180 -0.45 -11.26 -23.36
C LEU A 180 1.07 -11.29 -23.53
N MET A 181 1.58 -11.62 -24.72
CA MET A 181 3.02 -11.56 -24.97
C MET A 181 3.57 -10.14 -24.81
N LYS A 182 2.85 -9.12 -25.31
CA LYS A 182 3.22 -7.70 -25.07
C LYS A 182 3.14 -7.29 -23.60
N PHE A 183 2.20 -7.86 -22.84
CA PHE A 183 2.12 -7.67 -21.39
C PHE A 183 3.33 -8.31 -20.70
N ASP A 184 3.72 -9.51 -21.11
CA ASP A 184 4.89 -10.23 -20.60
C ASP A 184 6.19 -9.44 -20.80
N ASP A 185 6.35 -8.79 -21.96
CA ASP A 185 7.54 -7.98 -22.28
C ASP A 185 7.76 -6.79 -21.34
N VAL A 186 6.69 -6.28 -20.69
CA VAL A 186 6.76 -5.09 -19.82
C VAL A 186 6.59 -5.42 -18.33
N VAL A 187 6.21 -6.65 -17.98
CA VAL A 187 5.90 -7.04 -16.60
C VAL A 187 7.00 -7.90 -16.00
N ASP A 188 7.55 -7.44 -14.88
CA ASP A 188 8.32 -8.29 -13.97
C ASP A 188 7.42 -8.72 -12.81
N HIS A 189 7.08 -10.00 -12.72
CA HIS A 189 6.23 -10.54 -11.65
C HIS A 189 6.78 -10.22 -10.24
N LYS A 190 8.10 -10.15 -10.07
CA LYS A 190 8.72 -9.87 -8.75
C LYS A 190 8.53 -8.42 -8.30
N LYS A 191 8.23 -7.51 -9.22
CA LYS A 191 8.08 -6.06 -8.98
C LYS A 191 6.69 -5.54 -9.32
N THR A 192 5.75 -6.41 -9.70
CA THR A 192 4.41 -6.00 -10.13
C THR A 192 3.37 -6.28 -9.06
N LEU A 193 2.59 -5.25 -8.72
CA LEU A 193 1.34 -5.41 -7.99
C LEU A 193 0.17 -5.40 -8.98
N ALA A 194 -0.70 -6.41 -8.89
CA ALA A 194 -2.02 -6.36 -9.50
C ALA A 194 -2.94 -5.51 -8.62
N PHE A 195 -3.41 -4.40 -9.17
CA PHE A 195 -4.32 -3.46 -8.54
C PHE A 195 -5.68 -3.61 -9.20
N ILE A 196 -6.64 -4.26 -8.55
CA ILE A 196 -7.94 -4.59 -9.17
C ILE A 196 -9.03 -3.82 -8.47
N TYR A 197 -9.79 -3.02 -9.22
CA TYR A 197 -10.90 -2.24 -8.70
C TYR A 197 -12.18 -2.42 -9.53
N GLU A 198 -13.28 -1.96 -8.94
CA GLU A 198 -14.61 -1.93 -9.57
C GLU A 198 -15.15 -0.50 -9.46
N ASP A 199 -15.76 -0.01 -10.53
CA ASP A 199 -16.39 1.31 -10.69
C ASP A 199 -15.44 2.51 -10.50
N LYS A 200 -15.04 2.78 -9.26
CA LYS A 200 -14.16 3.90 -8.92
C LYS A 200 -12.79 3.40 -8.48
N ARG A 201 -11.78 3.78 -9.23
CA ARG A 201 -10.39 3.59 -8.81
C ARG A 201 -10.11 4.45 -7.58
N PRO A 202 -9.64 3.89 -6.44
CA PRO A 202 -9.14 4.73 -5.38
C PRO A 202 -7.81 5.34 -5.81
N GLU A 203 -7.68 6.64 -5.57
CA GLU A 203 -6.46 7.38 -5.82
C GLU A 203 -5.96 7.97 -4.50
N ALA A 204 -4.65 7.99 -4.30
CA ALA A 204 -4.04 8.66 -3.16
C ALA A 204 -3.71 10.11 -3.50
N SER A 205 -3.92 11.00 -2.54
CA SER A 205 -3.43 12.37 -2.58
C SER A 205 -2.11 12.50 -1.82
N ALA A 206 -1.35 13.57 -2.07
CA ALA A 206 -0.16 13.88 -1.27
C ALA A 206 -0.49 14.01 0.23
N LYS A 207 -1.69 14.51 0.56
CA LYS A 207 -2.21 14.57 1.93
C LYS A 207 -2.39 13.18 2.55
N ASP A 208 -2.94 12.23 1.81
CA ASP A 208 -3.08 10.84 2.29
C ASP A 208 -1.72 10.24 2.62
N ILE A 209 -0.77 10.34 1.70
CA ILE A 209 0.59 9.81 1.89
C ILE A 209 1.29 10.50 3.07
N ALA A 210 1.19 11.82 3.18
CA ALA A 210 1.76 12.57 4.30
C ALA A 210 1.17 12.14 5.66
N VAL A 211 -0.15 11.93 5.74
CA VAL A 211 -0.83 11.43 6.95
C VAL A 211 -0.35 10.02 7.30
N ILE A 212 -0.17 9.14 6.31
CA ILE A 212 0.28 7.76 6.54
C ILE A 212 1.73 7.73 7.02
N ILE A 213 2.64 8.43 6.35
CA ILE A 213 4.07 8.39 6.73
C ILE A 213 4.28 9.05 8.09
N SER A 214 3.72 10.24 8.33
CA SER A 214 3.83 10.88 9.65
C SER A 214 3.18 10.05 10.76
N GLY A 215 2.02 9.44 10.49
CA GLY A 215 1.35 8.55 11.42
C GLY A 215 2.17 7.28 11.72
N LEU A 216 2.79 6.68 10.72
CA LEU A 216 3.64 5.49 10.87
C LEU A 216 4.89 5.80 11.70
N LEU A 217 5.50 6.96 11.48
CA LEU A 217 6.67 7.40 12.26
C LEU A 217 6.29 7.81 13.69
N GLY A 218 5.10 8.40 13.88
CA GLY A 218 4.53 8.63 15.22
C GLY A 218 4.28 7.33 15.98
N TRP A 219 3.71 6.33 15.29
CA TRP A 219 3.53 4.98 15.84
C TRP A 219 4.87 4.35 16.23
N LYS A 220 5.88 4.42 15.35
CA LYS A 220 7.25 3.96 15.65
C LYS A 220 7.81 4.63 16.90
N LYS A 221 7.66 5.95 17.03
CA LYS A 221 8.17 6.72 18.18
C LYS A 221 7.56 6.26 19.49
N THR A 222 6.23 6.17 19.55
CA THR A 222 5.54 5.67 20.76
C THR A 222 5.94 4.23 21.10
N TRP A 223 6.20 3.41 20.08
CA TRP A 223 6.69 2.05 20.29
C TRP A 223 8.12 2.03 20.86
N SER A 224 9.05 2.81 20.30
CA SER A 224 10.43 2.88 20.80
C SER A 224 10.51 3.42 22.22
N GLU A 225 9.64 4.38 22.57
CA GLU A 225 9.58 5.00 23.90
C GLU A 225 8.80 4.16 24.93
N SER A 226 8.19 3.06 24.51
CA SER A 226 7.29 2.25 25.35
C SER A 226 6.08 3.04 25.88
N ASP A 227 5.61 4.03 25.12
CA ASP A 227 4.40 4.80 25.43
C ASP A 227 3.16 4.02 24.98
N ILE A 228 2.67 3.15 25.86
CA ILE A 228 1.58 2.23 25.54
C ILE A 228 0.26 2.94 25.27
N GLU A 229 -0.05 4.02 25.98
CA GLU A 229 -1.33 4.70 25.85
C GLU A 229 -1.43 5.46 24.53
N ASN A 230 -0.35 6.07 24.05
CA ASN A 230 -0.35 6.69 22.72
C ASN A 230 -0.14 5.66 21.59
N TYR A 231 0.64 4.60 21.81
CA TYR A 231 0.80 3.51 20.84
C TYR A 231 -0.53 2.85 20.48
N LEU A 232 -1.37 2.56 21.49
CA LEU A 232 -2.66 1.91 21.27
C LEU A 232 -3.69 2.80 20.53
N LYS A 233 -3.50 4.13 20.53
CA LYS A 233 -4.38 5.05 19.77
C LYS A 233 -4.24 4.88 18.26
N PHE A 234 -3.16 4.30 17.75
CA PHE A 234 -2.98 4.04 16.33
C PHE A 234 -3.81 2.87 15.81
N TYR A 235 -4.43 2.08 16.69
CA TYR A 235 -5.18 0.89 16.30
C TYR A 235 -6.67 1.20 16.12
N ASP A 236 -7.26 0.66 15.05
CA ASP A 236 -8.69 0.73 14.79
C ASP A 236 -9.46 -0.16 15.77
N LYS A 237 -10.71 0.20 16.08
CA LYS A 237 -11.59 -0.62 16.92
C LYS A 237 -11.86 -2.02 16.35
N ASN A 238 -11.78 -2.16 15.03
CA ASN A 238 -11.96 -3.42 14.31
C ASN A 238 -10.62 -4.12 14.02
N PHE A 239 -9.56 -3.80 14.77
CA PHE A 239 -8.26 -4.40 14.55
C PHE A 239 -8.27 -5.92 14.75
N GLU A 240 -7.60 -6.60 13.83
CA GLU A 240 -7.28 -8.02 13.89
C GLU A 240 -5.84 -8.24 13.42
N ARG A 241 -5.02 -8.93 14.21
CA ARG A 241 -3.64 -9.27 13.84
C ARG A 241 -3.64 -10.39 12.80
N TYR A 242 -2.53 -10.58 12.08
CA TYR A 242 -2.38 -11.61 11.05
C TYR A 242 -2.78 -13.04 11.47
N ASP A 243 -2.70 -13.36 12.77
CA ASP A 243 -3.06 -14.66 13.36
C ASP A 243 -4.48 -14.72 13.94
N GLY A 244 -5.31 -13.70 13.69
CA GLY A 244 -6.68 -13.60 14.20
C GLY A 244 -6.77 -13.06 15.63
N MET A 245 -5.68 -12.55 16.21
CA MET A 245 -5.72 -11.93 17.54
C MET A 245 -6.55 -10.64 17.51
N SER A 246 -7.58 -10.58 18.36
CA SER A 246 -8.43 -9.40 18.52
C SER A 246 -7.71 -8.24 19.21
N LEU A 247 -8.22 -7.02 19.02
CA LEU A 247 -7.70 -5.82 19.66
C LEU A 247 -7.54 -5.93 21.18
N GLU A 248 -8.49 -6.50 21.91
CA GLU A 248 -8.43 -6.57 23.37
C GLU A 248 -7.31 -7.50 23.87
N LYS A 249 -7.13 -8.65 23.20
CA LYS A 249 -5.99 -9.55 23.47
C LYS A 249 -4.66 -8.88 23.11
N PHE A 250 -4.62 -8.19 21.98
CA PHE A 250 -3.45 -7.45 21.52
C PHE A 250 -3.04 -6.33 22.49
N LYS A 251 -4.00 -5.53 22.97
CA LYS A 251 -3.79 -4.49 23.99
C LYS A 251 -3.19 -5.08 25.27
N SER A 252 -3.76 -6.18 25.76
CA SER A 252 -3.30 -6.86 26.97
C SER A 252 -1.86 -7.36 26.83
N MET A 253 -1.56 -8.03 25.71
CA MET A 253 -0.21 -8.48 25.37
C MET A 253 0.79 -7.32 25.27
N LYS A 254 0.44 -6.24 24.55
CA LYS A 254 1.33 -5.08 24.37
C LYS A 254 1.56 -4.31 25.66
N ARG A 255 0.56 -4.18 26.55
CA ARG A 255 0.72 -3.61 27.90
C ARG A 255 1.75 -4.41 28.71
N ALA A 256 1.69 -5.75 28.68
CA ALA A 256 2.67 -6.60 29.36
C ALA A 256 4.08 -6.52 28.74
N ILE A 257 4.19 -6.32 27.42
CA ILE A 257 5.50 -6.12 26.77
C ILE A 257 6.09 -4.76 27.12
N PHE A 258 5.28 -3.69 27.09
CA PHE A 258 5.74 -2.32 27.31
C PHE A 258 6.08 -2.05 28.78
N SER A 259 5.45 -2.75 29.73
CA SER A 259 5.77 -2.63 31.16
C SER A 259 7.21 -3.04 31.51
N LYS A 260 7.84 -3.88 30.67
CA LYS A 260 9.26 -4.25 30.81
C LYS A 260 10.22 -3.10 30.53
N LYS A 261 9.78 -2.05 29.84
CA LYS A 261 10.58 -0.86 29.47
C LYS A 261 11.93 -1.21 28.81
N GLU A 262 11.98 -2.30 28.05
CA GLU A 262 13.18 -2.70 27.31
C GLU A 262 13.62 -1.58 26.37
N LYS A 263 14.93 -1.38 26.25
CA LYS A 263 15.47 -0.48 25.22
C LYS A 263 15.23 -1.11 23.85
N LYS A 264 14.73 -0.30 22.91
CA LYS A 264 14.37 -0.75 21.57
C LYS A 264 15.06 0.13 20.53
N ARG A 265 15.66 -0.50 19.54
CA ARG A 265 16.07 0.16 18.30
C ARG A 265 15.14 -0.31 17.20
N ILE A 266 14.43 0.63 16.57
CA ILE A 266 13.44 0.36 15.54
C ILE A 266 13.70 1.26 14.33
N SER A 267 14.03 0.64 13.21
CA SER A 267 14.32 1.30 11.94
C SER A 267 13.37 0.79 10.86
N PHE A 268 12.77 1.72 10.11
CA PHE A 268 11.93 1.41 8.96
C PHE A 268 12.60 1.90 7.68
N SER A 269 12.46 1.12 6.61
CA SER A 269 12.98 1.46 5.28
C SER A 269 12.09 0.85 4.20
N ASN A 270 12.26 1.25 2.94
CA ASN A 270 11.56 0.68 1.78
C ASN A 270 10.02 0.76 1.90
N PHE A 271 9.48 1.96 2.11
CA PHE A 271 8.05 2.18 2.20
C PHE A 271 7.35 1.93 0.86
N LEU A 272 6.27 1.14 0.91
CA LEU A 272 5.35 0.85 -0.19
C LEU A 272 3.93 1.12 0.31
N ILE A 273 3.35 2.26 -0.07
CA ILE A 273 2.05 2.73 0.37
C ILE A 273 1.10 2.71 -0.84
N THR A 274 0.23 1.70 -0.90
CA THR A 274 -0.70 1.49 -2.01
C THR A 274 -2.14 1.77 -1.55
N PRO A 275 -2.92 2.66 -2.23
CA PRO A 275 -4.35 2.77 -1.97
C PRO A 275 -5.02 1.41 -2.23
N TYR A 276 -5.94 1.00 -1.37
CA TYR A 276 -6.52 -0.35 -1.41
C TYR A 276 -7.96 -0.33 -1.93
N PRO A 277 -8.23 -0.88 -3.13
CA PRO A 277 -9.58 -1.01 -3.67
C PRO A 277 -10.53 -1.77 -2.76
N ASN A 278 -11.73 -1.22 -2.60
CA ASN A 278 -12.82 -1.83 -1.87
C ASN A 278 -14.16 -1.27 -2.37
N LEU A 279 -15.21 -2.09 -2.36
CA LEU A 279 -16.53 -1.68 -2.88
C LEU A 279 -17.22 -0.61 -2.04
N LYS A 280 -16.81 -0.43 -0.77
CA LYS A 280 -17.35 0.61 0.12
C LYS A 280 -16.76 1.99 -0.15
N ASN A 281 -15.74 2.08 -1.01
CA ASN A 281 -14.97 3.30 -1.24
C ASN A 281 -14.38 3.92 0.04
N ASP A 282 -14.09 3.09 1.05
CA ASP A 282 -13.35 3.49 2.24
C ASP A 282 -11.93 3.92 1.84
N ARG A 283 -11.36 4.92 2.54
CA ARG A 283 -9.95 5.37 2.39
C ARG A 283 -9.00 4.35 3.04
N LEU A 284 -8.82 3.20 2.40
CA LEU A 284 -7.96 2.11 2.84
C LEU A 284 -6.62 2.13 2.10
N PHE A 285 -5.56 1.71 2.79
CA PHE A 285 -4.22 1.59 2.23
C PHE A 285 -3.54 0.32 2.73
N ARG A 286 -2.76 -0.31 1.87
CA ARG A 286 -1.78 -1.34 2.22
C ARG A 286 -0.42 -0.66 2.33
N VAL A 287 0.19 -0.74 3.51
CA VAL A 287 1.47 -0.12 3.85
C VAL A 287 2.46 -1.24 4.17
N SER A 288 3.44 -1.44 3.30
CA SER A 288 4.55 -2.37 3.55
C SER A 288 5.86 -1.62 3.71
N PHE A 289 6.74 -2.11 4.58
CA PHE A 289 8.08 -1.58 4.78
C PHE A 289 8.98 -2.67 5.35
N TYR A 290 10.30 -2.50 5.25
CA TYR A 290 11.26 -3.33 5.93
C TYR A 290 11.52 -2.79 7.34
N GLU A 291 11.36 -3.64 8.35
CA GLU A 291 11.62 -3.35 9.75
C GLU A 291 12.91 -4.04 10.19
N ASP A 292 13.81 -3.28 10.83
CA ASP A 292 14.90 -3.80 11.67
C ASP A 292 14.60 -3.40 13.12
N TYR A 293 14.27 -4.40 13.92
CA TYR A 293 13.92 -4.28 15.33
C TYR A 293 14.93 -5.06 16.17
N VAL A 294 15.44 -4.39 17.20
CA VAL A 294 16.27 -5.01 18.24
C VAL A 294 15.83 -4.52 19.61
N SER A 295 15.60 -5.45 20.53
CA SER A 295 15.59 -5.22 21.97
C SER A 295 16.50 -6.23 22.68
N ASP A 296 16.60 -6.13 24.00
CA ASP A 296 17.43 -7.03 24.81
C ASP A 296 17.00 -8.51 24.68
N THR A 297 15.71 -8.76 24.44
CA THR A 297 15.14 -10.12 24.42
C THR A 297 14.67 -10.59 23.03
N HIS A 298 14.63 -9.70 22.03
CA HIS A 298 14.07 -10.03 20.73
C HIS A 298 14.76 -9.28 19.58
N LYS A 299 14.91 -9.95 18.44
CA LYS A 299 15.39 -9.36 17.19
C LYS A 299 14.48 -9.79 16.06
N PHE A 300 14.15 -8.84 15.19
CA PHE A 300 13.37 -9.09 13.98
C PHE A 300 13.92 -8.23 12.85
N ALA A 301 14.10 -8.83 11.68
CA ALA A 301 14.49 -8.14 10.47
C ALA A 301 13.69 -8.73 9.31
N GLY A 302 12.79 -7.94 8.72
CA GLY A 302 11.88 -8.47 7.72
C GLY A 302 10.85 -7.47 7.22
N GLN A 303 10.04 -7.92 6.26
CA GLN A 303 8.94 -7.13 5.74
C GLN A 303 7.77 -7.13 6.72
N LYS A 304 7.32 -5.93 7.08
CA LYS A 304 6.07 -5.70 7.81
C LYS A 304 4.98 -5.27 6.84
N THR A 305 3.74 -5.69 7.06
CA THR A 305 2.59 -5.20 6.29
C THR A 305 1.48 -4.75 7.23
N LEU A 306 1.02 -3.52 7.03
CA LEU A 306 -0.13 -2.95 7.71
C LEU A 306 -1.23 -2.72 6.69
N TYR A 307 -2.48 -2.94 7.11
CA TYR A 307 -3.63 -2.35 6.44
C TYR A 307 -4.17 -1.24 7.32
N VAL A 308 -4.26 -0.05 6.74
CA VAL A 308 -4.64 1.16 7.45
C VAL A 308 -5.87 1.81 6.83
N LYS A 309 -6.69 2.42 7.67
CA LYS A 309 -7.84 3.24 7.29
C LYS A 309 -7.58 4.68 7.72
N LEU A 310 -7.86 5.62 6.82
CA LEU A 310 -7.76 7.05 7.14
C LEU A 310 -9.11 7.58 7.62
N TYR A 311 -9.12 8.16 8.82
CA TYR A 311 -10.24 8.93 9.37
C TYR A 311 -9.84 10.39 9.44
N ASN A 312 -10.36 11.21 8.54
CA ASN A 312 -9.93 12.60 8.37
C ASN A 312 -8.40 12.68 8.17
N ASP A 313 -7.69 13.14 9.20
CA ASP A 313 -6.24 13.33 9.24
C ASP A 313 -5.52 12.30 10.12
N ASP A 314 -6.21 11.26 10.56
CA ASP A 314 -5.66 10.18 11.38
C ASP A 314 -5.56 8.87 10.60
N MET A 315 -4.40 8.24 10.72
CA MET A 315 -4.17 6.87 10.27
C MET A 315 -4.50 5.90 11.42
N LYS A 316 -5.34 4.89 11.14
CA LYS A 316 -5.62 3.77 12.05
C LYS A 316 -5.25 2.43 11.41
N ILE A 317 -4.50 1.62 12.13
CA ILE A 317 -4.10 0.26 11.76
C ILE A 317 -5.24 -0.69 12.10
N PHE A 318 -5.78 -1.39 11.13
CA PHE A 318 -6.82 -2.41 11.35
C PHE A 318 -6.34 -3.84 11.07
N ILE A 319 -5.20 -4.01 10.39
CA ILE A 319 -4.47 -5.29 10.31
C ILE A 319 -2.97 -5.02 10.44
N GLU A 320 -2.29 -5.86 11.22
CA GLU A 320 -0.83 -5.89 11.37
C GLU A 320 -0.31 -7.32 11.16
N GLU A 321 0.63 -7.45 10.21
CA GLU A 321 1.49 -8.62 9.97
C GLU A 321 2.92 -8.32 10.42
#